data_AF-A0A970EZH1-F1
#
_entry.id   AF-A0A970EZH1-F1
#
_cell.length_a   1.000
_cell.length_b   1.000
_cell.length_c   1.000
_cell.angle_alpha   90.00
_cell.angle_beta   90.00
_cell.angle_gamma   90.00
#
_symmetry.space_group_name_H-M   'P 1'
#
loop_
_entity.id
_entity.type
_entity.pdbx_description
1 polymer ?
#
loop_
_entity_poly.entity_id
_entity_poly.type
_entity_poly.pdbx_seq_one_letter_code
_entity_poly.pdbx_strand_id
1 'polypeptide(L)'
;MKKLILILCVFLLTGCTVVRIDTESIDNIVNVVLSKDNKLFNQIGKGYKYYIPRGVNYLDTTELNNKLYSKGNFYYLYVDVISYYHNKKVEYKEDKNAYYSKAIDINGKTGYLEINKIGDKYFIEFMYNYAKIESLVAKQDIEQVVLDASYILSTIKFNNNVIKLMLNSDFFTNREEVYDIFTSKKETQNFLRYEEEIINEE
;
A
#
# COMPACT_ATOMS: atom_id res chain seq x y z
N MET A 1 33.71 35.26 24.33
CA MET A 1 32.89 34.24 25.04
C MET A 1 31.43 34.21 24.58
N LYS A 2 30.69 35.34 24.57
CA LYS A 2 29.27 35.39 24.13
C LYS A 2 29.02 34.85 22.71
N LYS A 3 29.93 35.11 21.76
CA LYS A 3 29.83 34.61 20.37
C LYS A 3 30.05 33.08 20.25
N LEU A 4 30.87 32.49 21.12
CA LEU A 4 31.10 31.04 21.16
C LEU A 4 29.88 30.29 21.74
N ILE A 5 29.22 30.88 22.73
CA ILE A 5 27.98 30.34 23.32
C ILE A 5 26.87 30.32 22.27
N LEU A 6 26.76 31.37 21.44
CA LEU A 6 25.75 31.43 20.38
C LEU A 6 25.95 30.34 19.31
N ILE A 7 27.20 30.06 18.93
CA ILE A 7 27.54 29.00 17.97
C ILE A 7 27.20 27.61 18.54
N LEU A 8 27.48 27.38 19.83
CA LEU A 8 27.13 26.13 20.51
C LEU A 8 25.61 25.91 20.59
N CYS A 9 24.83 26.98 20.80
CA CYS A 9 23.36 26.91 20.80
C CYS A 9 22.78 26.53 19.43
N VAL A 10 23.41 26.92 18.31
CA VAL A 10 22.96 26.55 16.96
C VAL A 10 23.09 25.04 16.71
N PHE A 11 24.13 24.39 17.25
CA PHE A 11 24.30 22.93 17.17
C PHE A 11 23.30 22.17 18.05
N LEU A 12 22.93 22.71 19.22
CA LEU A 12 21.94 22.08 20.11
C LEU A 12 20.50 22.18 19.59
N LEU A 13 20.19 23.17 18.74
CA LEU A 13 18.86 23.37 18.16
C LEU A 13 18.61 22.61 16.85
N THR A 14 19.64 21.96 16.29
CA THR A 14 19.56 21.22 15.02
C THR A 14 19.73 19.71 15.25
N GLY A 15 19.01 19.16 16.22
CA GLY A 15 18.90 17.71 16.40
C GLY A 15 17.98 17.07 15.37
N CYS A 16 18.39 17.00 14.11
CA CYS A 16 17.70 16.16 13.13
C CYS A 16 17.98 14.69 13.45
N THR A 17 17.03 13.98 14.03
CA THR A 17 17.11 12.53 14.17
C THR A 17 16.98 11.88 12.79
N VAL A 18 18.09 11.50 12.17
CA VAL A 18 18.06 10.71 10.94
C VAL A 18 17.71 9.28 11.31
N VAL A 19 16.45 8.89 11.11
CA VAL A 19 16.03 7.50 11.23
C VAL A 19 16.49 6.77 9.96
N ARG A 20 17.59 6.01 10.07
CA ARG A 20 17.97 5.04 9.04
C ARG A 20 17.01 3.86 9.12
N ILE A 21 16.34 3.56 8.03
CA ILE A 21 15.50 2.37 7.91
C ILE A 21 16.45 1.23 7.56
N ASP A 22 16.47 0.20 8.39
CA ASP A 22 17.07 -1.07 8.02
C ASP A 22 16.15 -1.73 6.99
N THR A 23 16.63 -1.81 5.76
CA THR A 23 15.87 -2.35 4.62
C THR A 23 16.08 -3.85 4.42
N GLU A 24 16.76 -4.54 5.35
CA GLU A 24 16.94 -5.99 5.32
C GLU A 24 15.88 -6.72 6.17
N SER A 25 15.10 -5.99 6.98
CA SER A 25 14.05 -6.53 7.83
C SER A 25 12.66 -6.05 7.40
N ILE A 26 11.83 -6.98 6.92
CA ILE A 26 10.42 -6.74 6.56
C ILE A 26 9.68 -6.06 7.72
N ASP A 27 9.82 -6.59 8.94
CA ASP A 27 9.17 -6.03 10.14
C ASP A 27 9.58 -4.59 10.41
N ASN A 28 10.87 -4.29 10.27
CA ASN A 28 11.38 -2.95 10.54
C ASN A 28 10.92 -1.96 9.46
N ILE A 29 10.93 -2.37 8.19
CA ILE A 29 10.37 -1.58 7.08
C ILE A 29 8.90 -1.23 7.37
N VAL A 30 8.07 -2.23 7.63
CA VAL A 30 6.63 -2.06 7.85
C VAL A 30 6.38 -1.15 9.05
N ASN A 31 7.00 -1.43 10.19
CA ASN A 31 6.77 -0.66 11.41
C ASN A 31 7.24 0.80 11.29
N VAL A 32 8.43 1.03 10.72
CA VAL A 32 9.00 2.40 10.64
C VAL A 32 8.31 3.24 9.57
N VAL A 33 7.96 2.66 8.41
CA VAL A 33 7.34 3.42 7.33
C VAL A 33 5.87 3.69 7.61
N LEU A 34 5.09 2.69 8.05
CA LEU A 34 3.65 2.86 8.29
C LEU A 34 3.33 3.72 9.53
N SER A 35 4.23 3.78 10.52
CA SER A 35 4.04 4.60 11.73
C SER A 35 4.22 6.10 11.49
N LYS A 36 4.88 6.51 10.41
CA LYS A 36 5.10 7.92 10.10
C LYS A 36 3.83 8.57 9.56
N ASP A 37 3.46 9.72 10.14
CA ASP A 37 2.43 10.60 9.54
C ASP A 37 3.00 11.26 8.28
N ASN A 38 2.87 10.56 7.15
CA ASN A 38 3.32 11.06 5.86
C ASN A 38 2.18 11.81 5.14
N LYS A 39 2.45 13.05 4.74
CA LYS A 39 1.49 13.93 4.05
C LYS A 39 1.81 14.14 2.58
N LEU A 40 2.87 13.52 2.08
CA LEU A 40 3.27 13.59 0.68
C LEU A 40 2.20 12.91 -0.19
N PHE A 41 2.01 13.47 -1.38
CA PHE A 41 1.23 12.86 -2.46
C PHE A 41 1.75 13.43 -3.79
N ASN A 42 1.71 12.61 -4.82
CA ASN A 42 1.99 13.01 -6.21
C ASN A 42 1.05 12.33 -7.21
N GLN A 43 0.09 11.54 -6.73
CA GLN A 43 -0.98 10.94 -7.52
C GLN A 43 -2.35 11.19 -6.92
N ILE A 44 -3.32 11.35 -7.81
CA ILE A 44 -4.73 11.62 -7.48
C ILE A 44 -5.58 10.58 -8.20
N GLY A 45 -6.26 9.73 -7.43
CA GLY A 45 -7.25 8.77 -7.92
C GLY A 45 -8.68 9.28 -7.70
N LYS A 46 -9.66 8.43 -8.03
CA LYS A 46 -11.07 8.75 -7.83
C LYS A 46 -11.45 8.57 -6.35
N GLY A 47 -11.47 9.67 -5.59
CA GLY A 47 -11.83 9.66 -4.17
C GLY A 47 -10.66 9.44 -3.21
N TYR A 48 -9.42 9.38 -3.69
CA TYR A 48 -8.23 9.26 -2.84
C TYR A 48 -7.00 9.87 -3.52
N LYS A 49 -5.94 10.06 -2.74
CA LYS A 49 -4.61 10.50 -3.21
C LYS A 49 -3.52 9.75 -2.47
N TYR A 50 -2.35 9.64 -3.09
CA TYR A 50 -1.20 8.93 -2.53
C TYR A 50 0.12 9.40 -3.14
N TYR A 51 1.23 8.93 -2.57
CA TYR A 51 2.58 9.19 -3.04
C TYR A 51 3.19 7.93 -3.68
N ILE A 52 3.69 8.09 -4.89
CA ILE A 52 4.57 7.13 -5.55
C ILE A 52 6.02 7.49 -5.21
N PRO A 53 6.79 6.60 -4.56
CA PRO A 53 8.18 6.85 -4.21
C PRO A 53 9.09 6.89 -5.43
N ARG A 54 10.24 7.54 -5.29
CA ARG A 54 11.24 7.65 -6.37
C ARG A 54 11.67 6.25 -6.82
N GLY A 55 11.71 6.04 -8.14
CA GLY A 55 12.06 4.76 -8.76
C GLY A 55 10.86 3.88 -9.12
N VAL A 56 9.69 4.16 -8.54
CA VAL A 56 8.42 3.56 -8.95
C VAL A 56 7.78 4.44 -10.03
N ASN A 57 7.36 3.81 -11.12
CA ASN A 57 6.67 4.45 -12.23
C ASN A 57 5.20 4.10 -12.19
N TYR A 58 4.36 5.10 -12.45
CA TYR A 58 2.95 4.89 -12.75
C TYR A 58 2.82 4.42 -14.20
N LEU A 59 2.10 3.33 -14.45
CA LEU A 59 1.87 2.83 -15.80
C LEU A 59 0.45 3.15 -16.27
N ASP A 60 -0.55 2.79 -15.45
CA ASP A 60 -1.94 2.84 -15.88
C ASP A 60 -2.92 2.84 -14.70
N THR A 61 -4.17 3.22 -14.96
CA THR A 61 -5.30 3.14 -14.01
C THR A 61 -6.55 2.62 -14.69
N THR A 62 -7.12 1.58 -14.09
CA THR A 62 -8.49 1.14 -14.36
C THR A 62 -9.35 1.48 -13.14
N GLU A 63 -10.21 2.49 -13.27
CA GLU A 63 -11.11 2.98 -12.23
C GLU A 63 -10.44 3.43 -10.91
N LEU A 64 -10.40 2.55 -9.92
CA LEU A 64 -9.79 2.74 -8.59
C LEU A 64 -8.45 2.02 -8.47
N ASN A 65 -8.09 1.18 -9.45
CA ASN A 65 -6.94 0.31 -9.42
C ASN A 65 -5.80 0.93 -10.24
N ASN A 66 -4.56 0.81 -9.78
CA ASN A 66 -3.40 1.37 -10.46
C ASN A 66 -2.38 0.27 -10.71
N LYS A 67 -1.81 0.27 -11.90
CA LYS A 67 -0.64 -0.55 -12.24
C LYS A 67 0.61 0.32 -12.13
N LEU A 68 1.53 -0.11 -11.29
CA LEU A 68 2.83 0.55 -11.08
C LEU A 68 3.97 -0.41 -11.43
N TYR A 69 5.16 0.14 -11.63
CA TYR A 69 6.33 -0.64 -12.01
C TYR A 69 7.63 -0.09 -11.44
N SER A 70 8.46 -0.97 -10.88
CA SER A 70 9.77 -0.63 -10.32
C SER A 70 10.70 -1.81 -10.49
N LYS A 71 11.90 -1.56 -11.06
CA LYS A 71 13.00 -2.53 -11.17
C LYS A 71 12.61 -3.93 -11.67
N GLY A 72 11.74 -4.04 -12.68
CA GLY A 72 11.33 -5.33 -13.24
C GLY A 72 10.09 -5.95 -12.60
N ASN A 73 9.55 -5.35 -11.54
CA ASN A 73 8.39 -5.87 -10.82
C ASN A 73 7.17 -4.95 -11.01
N PHE A 74 6.01 -5.57 -11.22
CA PHE A 74 4.72 -4.88 -11.28
C PHE A 74 4.05 -4.86 -9.91
N TYR A 75 3.33 -3.78 -9.63
CA TYR A 75 2.57 -3.57 -8.41
C TYR A 75 1.14 -3.24 -8.81
N TYR A 76 0.18 -3.99 -8.28
CA TYR A 76 -1.23 -3.75 -8.53
C TYR A 76 -1.84 -3.16 -7.26
N LEU A 77 -2.09 -1.86 -7.29
CA LEU A 77 -2.68 -1.11 -6.18
C LEU A 77 -4.21 -1.09 -6.33
N TYR A 78 -4.90 -1.73 -5.40
CA TYR A 78 -6.35 -1.75 -5.27
C TYR A 78 -6.78 -0.84 -4.11
N VAL A 79 -7.85 -0.06 -4.28
CA VAL A 79 -8.35 0.85 -3.24
C VAL A 79 -9.85 0.61 -3.00
N ASP A 80 -10.20 0.20 -1.78
CA ASP A 80 -11.59 -0.08 -1.38
C ASP A 80 -12.26 1.16 -0.78
N VAL A 81 -12.68 2.08 -1.65
CA VAL A 81 -13.39 3.28 -1.21
C VAL A 81 -14.75 2.99 -0.58
N ILE A 82 -15.38 1.85 -0.92
CA ILE A 82 -16.69 1.45 -0.37
C ILE A 82 -16.53 0.94 1.05
N SER A 83 -15.63 -0.02 1.29
CA SER A 83 -15.34 -0.48 2.65
C SER A 83 -14.84 0.65 3.53
N TYR A 84 -14.03 1.57 2.99
CA TYR A 84 -13.63 2.79 3.69
C TYR A 84 -14.85 3.64 4.08
N TYR A 85 -15.75 3.94 3.14
CA TYR A 85 -16.93 4.78 3.40
C TYR A 85 -17.85 4.19 4.47
N HIS A 86 -18.03 2.87 4.45
CA HIS A 86 -18.86 2.15 5.42
C HIS A 86 -18.11 1.73 6.70
N ASN A 87 -16.82 2.08 6.84
CA ASN A 87 -15.96 1.68 7.96
C ASN A 87 -15.98 0.16 8.21
N LYS A 88 -15.97 -0.63 7.14
CA LYS A 88 -15.98 -2.09 7.23
C LYS A 88 -14.69 -2.56 7.91
N LYS A 89 -14.82 -3.37 8.96
CA LYS A 89 -13.65 -3.96 9.62
C LYS A 89 -12.97 -4.97 8.70
N VAL A 90 -11.65 -4.93 8.66
CA VAL A 90 -10.82 -5.94 8.01
C VAL A 90 -10.36 -6.92 9.06
N GLU A 91 -10.77 -8.18 8.92
CA GLU A 91 -10.33 -9.28 9.77
C GLU A 91 -9.28 -10.08 9.01
N TYR A 92 -8.13 -10.32 9.64
CA TYR A 92 -7.05 -11.14 9.10
C TYR A 92 -6.53 -12.07 10.18
N LYS A 93 -6.26 -13.32 9.79
CA LYS A 93 -5.68 -14.33 10.66
C LYS A 93 -4.38 -14.80 10.03
N GLU A 94 -3.30 -14.67 10.79
CA GLU A 94 -1.97 -15.04 10.33
C GLU A 94 -1.90 -16.53 9.96
N ASP A 95 -1.32 -16.82 8.79
CA ASP A 95 -1.04 -18.17 8.32
C ASP A 95 0.40 -18.56 8.64
N LYS A 96 0.55 -19.60 9.45
CA LYS A 96 1.85 -20.15 9.86
C LYS A 96 2.57 -20.88 8.71
N ASN A 97 1.88 -21.20 7.63
CA ASN A 97 2.44 -21.89 6.47
C ASN A 97 2.94 -20.91 5.39
N ALA A 98 2.57 -19.64 5.47
CA ALA A 98 3.06 -18.61 4.57
C ALA A 98 4.57 -18.40 4.76
N TYR A 99 5.24 -17.88 3.73
CA TYR A 99 6.64 -17.47 3.84
C TYR A 99 6.80 -16.34 4.88
N TYR A 100 5.82 -15.43 4.90
CA TYR A 100 5.66 -14.41 5.90
C TYR A 100 4.17 -14.10 6.04
N SER A 101 3.68 -13.91 7.27
CA SER A 101 2.29 -13.53 7.51
C SER A 101 2.22 -12.72 8.79
N LYS A 102 1.63 -11.52 8.71
CA LYS A 102 1.51 -10.63 9.84
C LYS A 102 0.29 -9.74 9.76
N ALA A 103 -0.49 -9.69 10.84
CA ALA A 103 -1.53 -8.69 11.03
C ALA A 103 -0.91 -7.32 11.38
N ILE A 104 -1.50 -6.25 10.86
CA ILE A 104 -1.02 -4.88 11.06
C ILE A 104 -2.10 -4.06 11.73
N ASP A 105 -1.76 -3.43 12.84
CA ASP A 105 -2.55 -2.38 13.49
C ASP A 105 -1.59 -1.26 13.93
N ILE A 106 -1.57 -0.19 13.15
CA ILE A 106 -0.67 0.95 13.35
C ILE A 106 -1.49 2.23 13.18
N ASN A 107 -1.37 3.16 14.12
CA ASN A 107 -2.05 4.47 14.08
C ASN A 107 -3.58 4.37 13.86
N GLY A 108 -4.22 3.33 14.40
CA GLY A 108 -5.67 3.09 14.26
C GLY A 108 -6.10 2.65 12.86
N LYS A 109 -5.16 2.24 12.02
CA LYS A 109 -5.39 1.67 10.69
C LYS A 109 -5.00 0.21 10.72
N THR A 110 -5.89 -0.64 10.23
CA THR A 110 -5.68 -2.08 10.18
C THR A 110 -5.23 -2.53 8.79
N GLY A 111 -4.61 -3.69 8.75
CA GLY A 111 -4.20 -4.37 7.54
C GLY A 111 -3.45 -5.66 7.80
N TYR A 112 -2.74 -6.15 6.78
CA TYR A 112 -1.88 -7.32 6.88
C TYR A 112 -0.81 -7.32 5.78
N LEU A 113 0.25 -8.08 6.01
CA LEU A 113 1.22 -8.45 4.99
C LEU A 113 1.33 -9.97 4.97
N GLU A 114 0.96 -10.57 3.85
CA GLU A 114 1.13 -11.99 3.59
C GLU A 114 2.05 -12.18 2.39
N ILE A 115 2.97 -13.14 2.50
CA ILE A 115 3.88 -13.52 1.41
C ILE A 115 3.81 -15.03 1.28
N ASN A 116 3.40 -15.49 0.10
CA ASN A 116 3.29 -16.91 -0.22
C ASN A 116 4.28 -17.27 -1.34
N LYS A 117 4.96 -18.41 -1.20
CA LYS A 117 5.83 -18.90 -2.28
C LYS A 117 4.96 -19.57 -3.36
N ILE A 118 5.11 -19.14 -4.61
CA ILE A 118 4.44 -19.70 -5.79
C ILE A 118 5.50 -20.12 -6.81
N GLY A 119 5.77 -21.42 -6.90
CA GLY A 119 6.89 -21.93 -7.70
C GLY A 119 8.22 -21.35 -7.22
N ASP A 120 8.95 -20.67 -8.12
CA ASP A 120 10.22 -20.01 -7.82
C ASP A 120 10.07 -18.52 -7.42
N LYS A 121 8.84 -18.02 -7.38
CA LYS A 121 8.50 -16.62 -7.05
C LYS A 121 7.75 -16.52 -5.71
N TYR A 122 7.54 -15.28 -5.28
CA TYR A 122 6.87 -14.93 -4.05
C TYR A 122 5.75 -13.94 -4.36
N PHE A 123 4.53 -14.33 -4.01
CA PHE A 123 3.36 -13.47 -4.11
C PHE A 123 3.22 -12.70 -2.82
N ILE A 124 3.20 -11.37 -2.93
CA ILE A 124 3.09 -10.43 -1.83
C ILE A 124 1.70 -9.83 -1.88
N GLU A 125 0.95 -9.97 -0.79
CA GLU A 125 -0.33 -9.30 -0.55
C GLU A 125 -0.16 -8.37 0.65
N PHE A 126 -0.13 -7.06 0.38
CA PHE A 126 0.06 -6.05 1.41
C PHE A 126 -1.15 -5.13 1.47
N MET A 127 -2.01 -5.36 2.45
CA MET A 127 -3.17 -4.54 2.74
C MET A 127 -2.89 -3.60 3.90
N TYR A 128 -3.22 -2.32 3.76
CA TYR A 128 -3.24 -1.36 4.86
C TYR A 128 -4.16 -0.19 4.53
N ASN A 129 -4.98 0.24 5.49
CA ASN A 129 -5.82 1.43 5.37
C ASN A 129 -6.74 1.42 4.13
N TYR A 130 -7.53 0.36 3.98
CA TYR A 130 -8.48 0.14 2.87
C TYR A 130 -7.85 0.15 1.47
N ALA A 131 -6.55 -0.11 1.38
CA ALA A 131 -5.86 -0.31 0.12
C ALA A 131 -4.99 -1.56 0.19
N LYS A 132 -4.78 -2.19 -0.95
CA LYS A 132 -4.00 -3.42 -1.08
C LYS A 132 -3.04 -3.29 -2.26
N ILE A 133 -1.81 -3.73 -2.07
CA ILE A 133 -0.84 -3.92 -3.14
C ILE A 133 -0.58 -5.41 -3.29
N GLU A 134 -0.67 -5.88 -4.53
CA GLU A 134 -0.30 -7.23 -4.92
C GLU A 134 0.90 -7.21 -5.87
N SER A 135 1.84 -8.15 -5.70
CA SER A 135 3.01 -8.28 -6.56
C SER A 135 3.56 -9.72 -6.55
N LEU A 136 4.02 -10.22 -7.70
CA LEU A 136 4.68 -11.53 -7.82
C LEU A 136 6.14 -11.33 -8.23
N VAL A 137 7.06 -11.63 -7.31
CA VAL A 137 8.45 -11.19 -7.41
C VAL A 137 9.43 -12.31 -7.15
N ALA A 138 10.68 -12.12 -7.57
CA ALA A 138 11.76 -13.02 -7.18
C ALA A 138 12.14 -12.78 -5.70
N LYS A 139 12.76 -13.78 -5.05
CA LYS A 139 13.07 -13.71 -3.61
C LYS A 139 13.86 -12.47 -3.22
N GLN A 140 14.85 -12.10 -4.04
CA GLN A 140 15.75 -10.97 -3.79
C GLN A 140 15.07 -9.60 -3.86
N ASP A 141 13.86 -9.52 -4.41
CA ASP A 141 13.14 -8.26 -4.58
C ASP A 141 12.11 -8.02 -3.47
N ILE A 142 11.91 -8.98 -2.57
CA ILE A 142 10.87 -8.93 -1.52
C ILE A 142 11.01 -7.66 -0.66
N GLU A 143 12.20 -7.39 -0.10
CA GLU A 143 12.32 -6.24 0.82
C GLU A 143 12.09 -4.90 0.10
N GLN A 144 12.58 -4.76 -1.14
CA GLN A 144 12.39 -3.55 -1.93
C GLN A 144 10.90 -3.35 -2.27
N VAL A 145 10.19 -4.41 -2.64
CA VAL A 145 8.76 -4.35 -2.98
C VAL A 145 7.93 -4.01 -1.74
N VAL A 146 8.25 -4.61 -0.58
CA VAL A 146 7.62 -4.29 0.70
C VAL A 146 7.90 -2.82 1.09
N LEU A 147 9.11 -2.31 0.85
CA LEU A 147 9.45 -0.92 1.12
C LEU A 147 8.65 0.05 0.24
N ASP A 148 8.63 -0.18 -1.06
CA ASP A 148 7.88 0.65 -2.02
C ASP A 148 6.38 0.63 -1.68
N ALA A 149 5.83 -0.56 -1.41
CA ALA A 149 4.44 -0.74 -1.00
C ALA A 149 4.13 -0.02 0.33
N SER A 150 5.01 -0.10 1.33
CA SER A 150 4.84 0.60 2.61
C SER A 150 4.75 2.12 2.42
N TYR A 151 5.57 2.70 1.56
CA TYR A 151 5.51 4.13 1.25
C TYR A 151 4.20 4.52 0.56
N ILE A 152 3.76 3.72 -0.41
CA ILE A 152 2.50 3.98 -1.12
C ILE A 152 1.33 3.89 -0.14
N LEU A 153 1.19 2.77 0.58
CA LEU A 153 0.06 2.51 1.48
C LEU A 153 -0.01 3.50 2.65
N SER A 154 1.14 3.89 3.22
CA SER A 154 1.19 4.87 4.33
C SER A 154 0.68 6.26 3.93
N THR A 155 0.70 6.61 2.63
CA THR A 155 0.34 7.94 2.14
C THR A 155 -1.08 8.03 1.57
N ILE A 156 -1.81 6.91 1.54
CA ILE A 156 -3.20 6.90 1.05
C ILE A 156 -4.09 7.75 1.94
N LYS A 157 -4.74 8.74 1.32
CA LYS A 157 -5.69 9.64 1.95
C LYS A 157 -6.96 9.73 1.11
N PHE A 158 -8.07 9.40 1.75
CA PHE A 158 -9.39 9.43 1.14
C PHE A 158 -10.02 10.82 1.18
N ASN A 159 -10.87 11.11 0.19
CA ASN A 159 -11.69 12.31 0.13
C ASN A 159 -13.17 11.92 0.23
N ASN A 160 -13.73 12.06 1.43
CA ASN A 160 -15.10 11.66 1.74
C ASN A 160 -16.14 12.33 0.85
N ASN A 161 -15.92 13.59 0.44
CA ASN A 161 -16.87 14.31 -0.40
C ASN A 161 -16.92 13.70 -1.80
N VAL A 162 -15.76 13.41 -2.39
CA VAL A 162 -15.67 12.80 -3.72
C VAL A 162 -16.25 11.38 -3.68
N ILE A 163 -15.91 10.59 -2.66
CA ILE A 163 -16.44 9.23 -2.50
C ILE A 163 -17.97 9.25 -2.36
N LYS A 164 -18.52 10.14 -1.53
CA LYS A 164 -19.96 10.30 -1.36
C LYS A 164 -20.66 10.70 -2.66
N LEU A 165 -20.08 11.60 -3.44
CA LEU A 165 -20.62 11.98 -4.74
C LEU A 165 -20.64 10.79 -5.70
N MET A 166 -19.56 9.99 -5.72
CA MET A 166 -19.47 8.81 -6.57
C MET A 166 -20.47 7.72 -6.16
N LEU A 167 -20.77 7.56 -4.86
CA LEU A 167 -21.80 6.63 -4.36
C LEU A 167 -23.22 7.08 -4.69
N ASN A 168 -23.45 8.39 -4.75
CA ASN A 168 -24.75 8.96 -5.09
C ASN A 168 -25.02 9.01 -6.61
N SER A 169 -23.96 9.01 -7.42
CA SER A 169 -24.07 8.77 -8.86
C SER A 169 -24.16 7.27 -9.12
N ASP A 170 -24.76 6.84 -10.24
CA ASP A 170 -24.88 5.42 -10.62
C ASP A 170 -23.53 4.71 -10.93
N PHE A 171 -22.41 5.29 -10.49
CA PHE A 171 -21.05 4.83 -10.68
C PHE A 171 -20.76 3.56 -9.88
N PHE A 172 -21.31 3.40 -8.66
CA PHE A 172 -21.08 2.19 -7.85
C PHE A 172 -22.27 1.22 -7.84
N THR A 173 -23.51 1.70 -7.97
CA THR A 173 -24.72 0.86 -8.00
C THR A 173 -24.73 -0.17 -9.13
N ASN A 174 -24.02 0.09 -10.24
CA ASN A 174 -23.87 -0.87 -11.34
C ASN A 174 -22.70 -1.86 -11.16
N ARG A 175 -21.85 -1.72 -10.12
CA ARG A 175 -20.64 -2.54 -9.90
C ARG A 175 -20.61 -3.27 -8.55
N GLU A 176 -21.71 -3.25 -7.79
CA GLU A 176 -21.82 -3.94 -6.49
C GLU A 176 -21.62 -5.47 -6.59
N GLU A 177 -21.84 -6.08 -7.77
CA GLU A 177 -21.67 -7.53 -7.97
C GLU A 177 -20.20 -8.03 -7.95
N VAL A 178 -19.20 -7.13 -7.84
CA VAL A 178 -17.78 -7.45 -8.13
C VAL A 178 -16.85 -7.48 -6.89
N TYR A 179 -17.31 -7.09 -5.71
CA TYR A 179 -16.47 -6.73 -4.53
C TYR A 179 -16.13 -7.86 -3.54
N ASP A 180 -15.54 -8.95 -4.03
CA ASP A 180 -14.96 -10.01 -3.18
C ASP A 180 -13.41 -9.96 -3.12
N ILE A 181 -12.78 -8.86 -3.55
CA ILE A 181 -11.32 -8.72 -3.70
C ILE A 181 -10.59 -8.47 -2.36
N PHE A 182 -11.32 -8.02 -1.33
CA PHE A 182 -10.75 -7.69 -0.01
C PHE A 182 -10.96 -8.79 1.04
N THR A 183 -11.70 -9.84 0.70
CA THR A 183 -11.79 -11.06 1.48
C THR A 183 -10.49 -11.85 1.27
N SER A 184 -9.83 -12.32 2.34
CA SER A 184 -8.64 -13.17 2.21
C SER A 184 -9.01 -14.47 1.48
N LYS A 185 -8.70 -14.57 0.18
CA LYS A 185 -9.00 -15.77 -0.59
C LYS A 185 -7.91 -16.80 -0.33
N LYS A 186 -8.27 -17.91 0.32
CA LYS A 186 -7.38 -19.09 0.44
C LYS A 186 -7.11 -19.78 -0.90
N GLU A 187 -7.87 -19.44 -1.95
CA GLU A 187 -7.71 -20.00 -3.27
C GLU A 187 -6.83 -19.11 -4.15
N THR A 188 -5.60 -19.59 -4.35
CA THR A 188 -4.54 -18.99 -5.18
C THR A 188 -4.85 -18.98 -6.68
N GLN A 189 -6.08 -19.34 -7.10
CA GLN A 189 -6.40 -19.63 -8.50
C GLN A 189 -6.81 -18.41 -9.35
N ASN A 190 -7.12 -17.26 -8.75
CA ASN A 190 -7.52 -16.05 -9.48
C ASN A 190 -6.45 -14.96 -9.40
N PHE A 191 -5.20 -15.35 -9.63
CA PHE A 191 -4.06 -14.45 -9.67
C PHE A 191 -4.15 -13.60 -10.96
N LEU A 192 -4.32 -12.28 -10.81
CA LEU A 192 -4.35 -11.25 -11.87
C LEU A 192 -5.67 -11.06 -12.65
N ARG A 193 -6.77 -10.74 -11.94
CA ARG A 193 -7.97 -10.15 -12.58
C ARG A 193 -7.69 -8.90 -13.45
N TYR A 194 -6.54 -8.24 -13.28
CA TYR A 194 -6.12 -7.11 -14.11
C TYR A 194 -5.79 -7.52 -15.56
N GLU A 195 -5.30 -8.75 -15.79
CA GLU A 195 -5.03 -9.22 -17.15
C GLU A 195 -6.31 -9.68 -17.87
N GLU A 196 -7.26 -10.27 -17.13
CA GLU A 196 -8.53 -10.73 -17.71
C GLU A 196 -9.46 -9.58 -18.15
N GLU A 197 -9.46 -8.43 -17.46
CA GLU A 197 -10.28 -7.27 -17.88
C GLU A 197 -9.74 -6.60 -19.15
N ILE A 198 -8.42 -6.58 -19.38
CA ILE A 198 -7.82 -5.96 -20.59
C ILE A 198 -8.03 -6.81 -21.85
N ILE A 199 -8.01 -8.14 -21.72
CA ILE A 199 -8.15 -9.05 -22.88
C ILE A 199 -9.58 -9.07 -23.43
N ASN A 200 -10.58 -8.73 -22.62
CA ASN A 200 -11.99 -8.77 -23.01
C ASN A 200 -12.52 -7.45 -23.61
N GLU A 201 -11.68 -6.41 -23.73
CA GLU A 201 -12.02 -5.13 -24.35
C GLU A 201 -11.39 -4.91 -25.75
N GLU A 202 -10.68 -5.90 -26.32
CA GLU A 202 -10.26 -5.95 -27.74
C GLU A 202 -11.21 -6.81 -28.60
#